data_AF-A0A7R7W1Z3-F1
#
_entry.id   AF-A0A7R7W1Z3-F1
#
_cell.length_a   1.000
_cell.length_b   1.000
_cell.length_c   1.000
_cell.angle_alpha   90.00
_cell.angle_beta   90.00
_cell.angle_gamma   90.00
#
_symmetry.space_group_name_H-M   'P 1'
#
loop_
_entity.id
_entity.type
_entity.pdbx_description
1 polymer ?
#
loop_
_entity_poly.entity_id
_entity_poly.type
_entity_poly.pdbx_seq_one_letter_code
_entity_poly.pdbx_strand_id
1 'polypeptide(L)'
;MTYPPTPPNPVSVHTLIHINIPTSSNLLHAMQQKSFSQLTQIPTTGYSLISAINKNLHLAPYETMTNPPRRSRTNTINKFTFTRPGDVVYEFPKYTSASCKVRITLPPGSTWTSGPHWHEKRVEYFRVVQGAAWFTLNGEYKVYRPSDGNVPIPLFTVHEWGRAPEQEEGDLIVDEWTAPADSFKIAFFRNLNSVILDETSDGKTPPRSEWWLTLQLWVICHGLDNWPVFCRGLFGVQWLVTHVFLGLVALVGSAVWGLRAAYDEYTAQGIKDVIRAAKEGKRVKRRGVD
;
A
#
# COMPACT_ATOMS: atom_id res chain seq x y z
N MET A 1 -56.53 -2.87 45.29
CA MET A 1 -55.29 -2.21 44.85
C MET A 1 -54.55 -3.20 43.96
N THR A 2 -54.62 -3.01 42.65
CA THR A 2 -54.09 -3.90 41.62
C THR A 2 -53.05 -3.14 40.81
N TYR A 3 -51.82 -3.64 40.79
CA TYR A 3 -50.71 -3.07 40.00
C TYR A 3 -50.93 -3.35 38.50
N PRO A 4 -50.47 -2.47 37.60
CA PRO A 4 -50.55 -2.69 36.16
C PRO A 4 -49.48 -3.69 35.69
N PRO A 5 -49.70 -4.38 34.55
CA PRO A 5 -48.75 -5.36 34.03
C PRO A 5 -47.53 -4.66 33.41
N THR A 6 -46.35 -5.24 33.67
CA THR A 6 -45.06 -4.89 33.03
C THR A 6 -45.11 -5.06 31.51
N PRO A 7 -44.50 -4.15 30.73
CA PRO A 7 -44.41 -4.29 29.28
C PRO A 7 -43.40 -5.39 28.89
N PRO A 8 -43.58 -6.04 27.72
CA PRO A 8 -42.68 -7.09 27.26
C PRO A 8 -41.33 -6.51 26.80
N ASN A 9 -40.26 -7.26 27.08
CA ASN A 9 -38.90 -6.97 26.63
C ASN A 9 -38.86 -6.76 25.11
N PRO A 10 -38.18 -5.72 24.60
CA PRO A 10 -37.87 -5.64 23.19
C PRO A 10 -36.86 -6.72 22.84
N VAL A 11 -37.27 -7.60 21.92
CA VAL A 11 -36.42 -8.61 21.30
C VAL A 11 -35.26 -7.91 20.62
N SER A 12 -34.05 -8.13 21.13
CA SER A 12 -32.79 -7.73 20.49
C SER A 12 -32.64 -8.50 19.18
N VAL A 13 -33.02 -7.88 18.07
CA VAL A 13 -32.64 -8.32 16.73
C VAL A 13 -31.74 -7.26 16.12
N HIS A 14 -30.44 -7.36 16.38
CA HIS A 14 -29.40 -6.93 15.46
C HIS A 14 -28.09 -7.63 15.86
N THR A 15 -27.97 -8.89 15.47
CA THR A 15 -26.66 -9.50 15.26
C THR A 15 -26.04 -8.81 14.05
N LEU A 16 -25.40 -7.67 14.28
CA LEU A 16 -24.48 -7.07 13.32
C LEU A 16 -23.26 -7.98 13.28
N ILE A 17 -23.24 -8.86 12.29
CA ILE A 17 -22.04 -9.59 11.88
C ILE A 17 -21.03 -8.50 11.48
N HIS A 18 -20.11 -8.19 12.39
CA HIS A 18 -18.90 -7.43 12.08
C HIS A 18 -18.10 -8.26 11.09
N ILE A 19 -18.31 -8.03 9.80
CA ILE A 19 -17.39 -8.48 8.77
C ILE A 19 -16.18 -7.58 8.90
N ASN A 20 -15.20 -8.05 9.67
CA ASN A 20 -13.90 -7.42 9.80
C ASN A 20 -13.19 -7.58 8.44
N ILE A 21 -13.37 -6.62 7.55
CA ILE A 21 -12.63 -6.57 6.28
C ILE A 21 -11.20 -6.17 6.65
N PRO A 22 -10.19 -7.03 6.46
CA PRO A 22 -8.81 -6.69 6.78
C PRO A 22 -8.38 -5.49 5.93
N THR A 23 -7.89 -4.43 6.56
CA THR A 23 -7.32 -3.28 5.87
C THR A 23 -6.03 -3.71 5.15
N SER A 24 -5.77 -3.15 3.97
CA SER A 24 -4.63 -3.54 3.12
C SER A 24 -3.25 -3.33 3.79
N SER A 25 -3.16 -2.44 4.79
CA SER A 25 -1.96 -2.25 5.64
C SER A 25 -1.74 -3.43 6.58
N ASN A 26 -2.80 -3.90 7.26
CA ASN A 26 -2.77 -5.11 8.06
C ASN A 26 -2.52 -6.35 7.19
N LEU A 27 -2.89 -6.32 5.91
CA LEU A 27 -2.60 -7.41 4.97
C LEU A 27 -1.14 -7.43 4.48
N LEU A 28 -0.55 -6.28 4.14
CA LEU A 28 0.89 -6.22 3.83
C LEU A 28 1.72 -6.64 5.05
N HIS A 29 1.37 -6.14 6.23
CA HIS A 29 2.01 -6.49 7.49
C HIS A 29 1.80 -7.98 7.85
N ALA A 30 0.56 -8.50 7.75
CA ALA A 30 0.26 -9.91 8.06
C ALA A 30 0.85 -10.88 7.04
N MET A 31 1.00 -10.51 5.77
CA MET A 31 1.65 -11.33 4.75
C MET A 31 3.18 -11.31 4.89
N GLN A 32 3.78 -10.16 5.21
CA GLN A 32 5.20 -10.06 5.58
C GLN A 32 5.53 -10.89 6.84
N GLN A 33 4.61 -10.95 7.82
CA GLN A 33 4.77 -11.79 9.01
C GLN A 33 4.50 -13.28 8.74
N LYS A 34 3.46 -13.62 7.96
CA LYS A 34 3.10 -15.03 7.63
C LYS A 34 4.09 -15.73 6.71
N SER A 35 4.75 -15.02 5.79
CA SER A 35 5.79 -15.64 4.96
C SER A 35 7.01 -16.07 5.78
N PHE A 36 7.25 -15.42 6.92
CA PHE A 36 8.43 -15.67 7.76
C PHE A 36 8.24 -16.85 8.72
N SER A 37 7.06 -17.02 9.33
CA SER A 37 6.83 -18.12 10.28
C SER A 37 6.85 -19.52 9.63
N GLN A 38 6.54 -19.61 8.32
CA GLN A 38 6.64 -20.86 7.56
C GLN A 38 8.07 -21.17 7.08
N LEU A 39 8.95 -20.17 6.95
CA LEU A 39 10.34 -20.37 6.51
C LEU A 39 11.28 -20.77 7.67
N THR A 40 10.93 -20.46 8.92
CA THR A 40 11.76 -20.76 10.10
C THR A 40 11.53 -22.15 10.70
N GLN A 41 10.62 -22.97 10.13
CA GLN A 41 10.30 -24.33 10.62
C GLN A 41 10.61 -25.44 9.62
N ILE A 42 11.59 -25.28 8.73
CA ILE A 42 12.00 -26.38 7.83
C ILE A 42 13.09 -27.20 8.52
N PRO A 43 12.85 -28.47 8.89
CA PRO A 43 13.90 -29.35 9.41
C PRO A 43 14.88 -29.67 8.28
N THR A 44 16.18 -29.62 8.59
CA THR A 44 17.27 -30.04 7.73
C THR A 44 17.27 -31.57 7.59
N THR A 45 16.40 -32.13 6.77
CA THR A 45 16.55 -33.49 6.24
C THR A 45 15.99 -33.54 4.83
N GLY A 46 16.77 -34.15 3.93
CA GLY A 46 16.62 -34.04 2.48
C GLY A 46 15.34 -34.66 1.93
N TYR A 47 14.30 -33.84 1.84
CA TYR A 47 13.10 -34.09 1.05
C TYR A 47 12.92 -32.95 0.05
N SER A 48 12.75 -33.30 -1.23
CA SER A 48 12.55 -32.36 -2.32
C SER A 48 11.44 -31.36 -2.00
N LEU A 49 11.74 -30.06 -2.18
CA LEU A 49 10.87 -28.89 -1.96
C LEU A 49 9.48 -29.03 -2.63
N ILE A 50 9.37 -29.84 -3.68
CA ILE A 50 8.12 -30.10 -4.40
C ILE A 50 7.19 -31.06 -3.64
N SER A 51 7.72 -31.99 -2.83
CA SER A 51 6.92 -32.97 -2.08
C SER A 51 6.24 -32.37 -0.85
N ALA A 52 6.79 -31.31 -0.26
CA ALA A 52 6.22 -30.66 0.93
C ALA A 52 5.02 -29.76 0.59
N ILE A 53 5.01 -29.18 -0.62
CA ILE A 53 3.93 -28.31 -1.11
C ILE A 53 2.64 -29.11 -1.38
N ASN A 54 2.77 -30.36 -1.84
CA ASN A 54 1.62 -31.19 -2.25
C ASN A 54 0.82 -31.84 -1.10
N LYS A 55 1.35 -31.92 0.12
CA LYS A 55 0.68 -32.67 1.22
C LYS A 55 -0.20 -31.83 2.14
N ASN A 56 -0.05 -30.50 2.18
CA ASN A 56 -0.79 -29.62 3.10
C ASN A 56 -1.78 -28.67 2.43
N LEU A 57 -1.89 -28.69 1.11
CA LEU A 57 -3.03 -28.11 0.42
C LEU A 57 -3.86 -29.25 -0.14
N HIS A 58 -5.07 -29.43 0.39
CA HIS A 58 -6.16 -30.02 -0.38
C HIS A 58 -6.44 -29.08 -1.54
N LEU A 59 -5.57 -29.11 -2.56
CA LEU A 59 -5.80 -28.46 -3.83
C LEU A 59 -6.99 -29.18 -4.45
N ALA A 60 -8.08 -28.43 -4.64
CA ALA A 60 -9.10 -28.79 -5.59
C ALA A 60 -8.43 -29.19 -6.92
N PRO A 61 -9.01 -30.16 -7.66
CA PRO A 61 -8.40 -30.67 -8.87
C PRO A 61 -8.07 -29.52 -9.81
N TYR A 62 -6.93 -29.66 -10.50
CA TYR A 62 -6.39 -28.78 -11.53
C TYR A 62 -7.44 -28.56 -12.63
N GLU A 63 -8.39 -27.65 -12.38
CA GLU A 63 -9.05 -26.93 -13.44
C GLU A 63 -8.01 -26.01 -14.05
N THR A 64 -7.85 -26.14 -15.36
CA THR A 64 -7.01 -25.32 -16.21
C THR A 64 -7.01 -23.86 -15.74
N MET A 65 -5.89 -23.40 -15.17
CA MET A 65 -5.63 -21.99 -14.89
C MET A 65 -5.60 -21.23 -16.22
N THR A 66 -6.78 -20.96 -16.75
CA THR A 66 -6.97 -19.96 -17.79
C THR A 66 -6.51 -18.62 -17.20
N ASN A 67 -5.73 -17.86 -17.98
CA ASN A 67 -5.29 -16.53 -17.57
C ASN A 67 -6.48 -15.76 -16.99
N PRO A 68 -6.41 -15.21 -15.76
CA PRO A 68 -7.56 -14.58 -15.17
C PRO A 68 -8.01 -13.41 -16.08
N PRO A 69 -9.25 -13.42 -16.59
CA PRO A 69 -9.68 -12.57 -17.69
C PRO A 69 -9.49 -11.10 -17.31
N ARG A 70 -8.61 -10.36 -18.01
CA ARG A 70 -8.28 -8.95 -17.72
C ARG A 70 -9.56 -8.16 -17.39
N ARG A 71 -9.72 -7.75 -16.13
CA ARG A 71 -10.77 -6.79 -15.78
C ARG A 71 -10.41 -5.46 -16.43
N SER A 72 -11.41 -4.78 -16.98
CA SER A 72 -11.25 -3.41 -17.44
C SER A 72 -10.86 -2.54 -16.24
N ARG A 73 -9.82 -1.73 -16.41
CA ARG A 73 -9.36 -0.80 -15.37
C ARG A 73 -10.35 0.35 -15.22
N THR A 74 -10.67 0.77 -14.01
CA THR A 74 -11.53 1.95 -13.81
C THR A 74 -10.76 3.21 -14.17
N ASN A 75 -11.34 4.09 -14.99
CA ASN A 75 -10.75 5.40 -15.22
C ASN A 75 -10.87 6.26 -13.95
N THR A 76 -9.75 6.50 -13.29
CA THR A 76 -9.65 7.26 -12.05
C THR A 76 -8.83 8.53 -12.23
N ILE A 77 -8.48 8.92 -13.47
CA ILE A 77 -7.64 10.09 -13.77
C ILE A 77 -8.14 11.35 -13.05
N ASN A 78 -9.46 11.58 -13.03
CA ASN A 78 -10.08 12.76 -12.42
C ASN A 78 -10.53 12.55 -10.96
N LYS A 79 -10.20 11.40 -10.36
CA LYS A 79 -10.40 11.14 -8.94
C LYS A 79 -9.22 11.72 -8.16
N PHE A 80 -9.50 12.72 -7.33
CA PHE A 80 -8.51 13.39 -6.49
C PHE A 80 -8.56 12.96 -5.02
N THR A 81 -9.55 12.15 -4.65
CA THR A 81 -9.68 11.63 -3.28
C THR A 81 -9.96 10.14 -3.32
N PHE A 82 -9.17 9.38 -2.56
CA PHE A 82 -9.36 7.95 -2.34
C PHE A 82 -9.55 7.71 -0.86
N THR A 83 -10.64 7.04 -0.50
CA THR A 83 -11.06 6.84 0.89
C THR A 83 -11.11 5.36 1.17
N ARG A 84 -10.41 4.92 2.20
CA ARG A 84 -10.61 3.65 2.88
C ARG A 84 -11.32 3.94 4.21
N PRO A 85 -12.64 3.70 4.31
CA PRO A 85 -13.42 4.09 5.48
C PRO A 85 -12.83 3.57 6.78
N GLY A 86 -12.72 4.43 7.79
CA GLY A 86 -12.15 4.11 9.10
C GLY A 86 -10.62 3.91 9.13
N ASP A 87 -9.94 4.00 7.99
CA ASP A 87 -8.52 3.67 7.88
C ASP A 87 -7.69 4.84 7.37
N VAL A 88 -7.93 5.34 6.15
CA VAL A 88 -7.12 6.43 5.57
C VAL A 88 -7.78 7.10 4.38
N VAL A 89 -7.54 8.40 4.24
CA VAL A 89 -7.90 9.20 3.06
C VAL A 89 -6.64 9.73 2.39
N TYR A 90 -6.57 9.60 1.06
CA TYR A 90 -5.55 10.25 0.23
C TYR A 90 -6.20 11.37 -0.56
N GLU A 91 -5.61 12.55 -0.52
CA GLU A 91 -6.00 13.70 -1.31
C GLU A 91 -4.83 14.11 -2.21
N PHE A 92 -5.12 14.16 -3.51
CA PHE A 92 -4.17 14.51 -4.55
C PHE A 92 -4.35 15.97 -4.96
N PRO A 93 -3.25 16.68 -5.24
CA PRO A 93 -3.35 18.02 -5.79
C PRO A 93 -3.98 17.92 -7.18
N LYS A 94 -4.80 18.92 -7.53
CA LYS A 94 -5.29 19.05 -8.91
C LYS A 94 -4.10 19.17 -9.84
N TYR A 95 -4.20 18.66 -11.07
CA TYR A 95 -3.11 18.71 -12.04
C TYR A 95 -2.66 20.13 -12.43
N THR A 96 -3.49 21.13 -12.16
CA THR A 96 -3.19 22.55 -12.31
C THR A 96 -2.41 23.15 -11.12
N SER A 97 -2.25 22.41 -10.02
CA SER A 97 -1.50 22.85 -8.86
C SER A 97 0.00 22.71 -9.10
N ALA A 98 0.78 23.68 -8.62
CA ALA A 98 2.23 23.57 -8.57
C ALA A 98 2.73 22.50 -7.56
N SER A 99 1.86 22.05 -6.64
CA SER A 99 2.17 21.10 -5.57
C SER A 99 2.32 19.67 -6.07
N CYS A 100 3.35 18.98 -5.58
CA CYS A 100 3.55 17.54 -5.77
C CYS A 100 3.27 16.71 -4.51
N LYS A 101 2.62 17.32 -3.51
CA LYS A 101 2.37 16.70 -2.22
C LYS A 101 1.07 15.92 -2.24
N VAL A 102 1.10 14.70 -1.74
CA VAL A 102 -0.11 13.93 -1.42
C VAL A 102 -0.43 14.17 0.04
N ARG A 103 -1.67 14.54 0.33
CA ARG A 103 -2.14 14.66 1.70
C ARG A 103 -2.76 13.35 2.14
N ILE A 104 -2.39 12.89 3.32
CA ILE A 104 -2.84 11.62 3.89
C ILE A 104 -3.45 11.91 5.25
N THR A 105 -4.68 11.47 5.45
CA THR A 105 -5.45 11.68 6.68
C THR A 105 -5.78 10.34 7.31
N LEU A 106 -5.36 10.13 8.56
CA LEU A 106 -5.70 8.96 9.37
C LEU A 106 -6.68 9.37 10.47
N PRO A 107 -7.93 8.86 10.45
CA PRO A 107 -8.90 9.15 11.50
C PRO A 107 -8.52 8.47 12.83
N PRO A 108 -9.16 8.87 13.95
CA PRO A 108 -9.05 8.15 15.22
C PRO A 108 -9.32 6.65 15.04
N GLY A 109 -8.50 5.82 15.70
CA GLY A 109 -8.60 4.36 15.63
C GLY A 109 -8.05 3.72 14.34
N SER A 110 -7.55 4.50 13.39
CA SER A 110 -6.88 3.96 12.20
C SER A 110 -5.71 3.05 12.58
N THR A 111 -5.66 1.86 11.96
CA THR A 111 -4.53 0.93 12.05
C THR A 111 -3.63 1.01 10.81
N TRP A 112 -3.85 2.01 9.96
CA TRP A 112 -3.05 2.21 8.77
C TRP A 112 -1.61 2.54 9.13
N THR A 113 -0.68 1.89 8.42
CA THR A 113 0.73 2.25 8.39
C THR A 113 1.19 2.27 6.93
N SER A 114 2.28 2.97 6.66
CA SER A 114 2.92 2.95 5.33
C SER A 114 3.50 1.58 4.97
N GLY A 115 3.69 0.70 5.97
CA GLY A 115 4.54 -0.47 5.88
C GLY A 115 6.04 -0.11 5.81
N PRO A 116 6.94 -1.01 6.23
CA PRO A 116 8.38 -0.77 6.18
C PRO A 116 8.90 -0.84 4.74
N HIS A 117 9.55 0.22 4.29
CA HIS A 117 10.10 0.33 2.94
C HIS A 117 11.27 1.32 2.85
N TRP A 118 11.93 1.38 1.69
CA TRP A 118 12.92 2.41 1.36
C TRP A 118 12.74 2.94 -0.07
N HIS A 119 13.43 4.04 -0.36
CA HIS A 119 13.54 4.66 -1.68
C HIS A 119 15.00 4.70 -2.13
N GLU A 120 15.26 4.55 -3.42
CA GLU A 120 16.64 4.53 -3.95
C GLU A 120 16.93 5.69 -4.90
N LYS A 121 15.89 6.25 -5.52
CA LYS A 121 16.06 7.29 -6.55
C LYS A 121 15.61 8.65 -6.06
N ARG A 122 14.79 8.71 -5.01
CA ARG A 122 14.20 9.94 -4.51
C ARG A 122 14.25 10.03 -2.99
N VAL A 123 14.70 11.18 -2.51
CA VAL A 123 14.56 11.54 -1.10
C VAL A 123 13.09 11.82 -0.85
N GLU A 124 12.50 11.15 0.14
CA GLU A 124 11.14 11.46 0.58
C GLU A 124 11.17 12.57 1.62
N TYR A 125 10.12 13.37 1.62
CA TYR A 125 9.84 14.33 2.65
C TYR A 125 8.45 14.07 3.20
N PHE A 126 8.40 14.11 4.52
CA PHE A 126 7.20 13.98 5.29
C PHE A 126 6.99 15.22 6.15
N ARG A 127 5.74 15.64 6.34
CA ARG A 127 5.40 16.71 7.27
C ARG A 127 4.09 16.40 7.96
N VAL A 128 4.09 16.43 9.29
CA VAL A 128 2.85 16.45 10.07
C VAL A 128 2.21 17.83 9.93
N VAL A 129 0.98 17.87 9.44
CA VAL A 129 0.16 19.09 9.36
C VAL A 129 -0.66 19.23 10.63
N GLN A 130 -1.20 18.12 11.14
CA GLN A 130 -2.02 18.06 12.34
C GLN A 130 -1.83 16.72 13.06
N GLY A 131 -1.88 16.72 14.39
CA GLY A 131 -1.78 15.50 15.20
C GLY A 131 -0.34 15.10 15.48
N ALA A 132 -0.10 13.79 15.59
CA ALA A 132 1.18 13.17 15.87
C ALA A 132 1.31 11.87 15.09
N ALA A 133 2.45 11.68 14.42
CA ALA A 133 2.78 10.45 13.70
C ALA A 133 3.95 9.77 14.41
N TRP A 134 3.83 8.47 14.66
CA TRP A 134 5.03 7.69 14.97
C TRP A 134 5.76 7.35 13.67
N PHE A 135 7.07 7.27 13.77
CA PHE A 135 7.98 6.89 12.70
C PHE A 135 8.97 5.86 13.22
N THR A 136 9.34 4.92 12.36
CA THR A 136 10.60 4.20 12.46
C THR A 136 11.52 4.67 11.35
N LEU A 137 12.75 5.04 11.67
CA LEU A 137 13.80 5.43 10.71
C LEU A 137 15.03 4.59 11.01
N ASN A 138 15.39 3.65 10.13
CA ASN A 138 16.44 2.64 10.36
C ASN A 138 16.29 1.90 11.70
N GLY A 139 15.05 1.66 12.13
CA GLY A 139 14.74 0.99 13.40
C GLY A 139 14.66 1.91 14.62
N GLU A 140 15.03 3.18 14.50
CA GLU A 140 14.84 4.16 15.56
C GLU A 140 13.40 4.68 15.57
N TYR A 141 12.73 4.56 16.72
CA TYR A 141 11.38 5.06 16.91
C TYR A 141 11.39 6.55 17.31
N LYS A 142 10.56 7.35 16.65
CA LYS A 142 10.34 8.76 17.03
C LYS A 142 8.91 9.18 16.72
N VAL A 143 8.35 10.07 17.55
CA VAL A 143 7.08 10.74 17.26
C VAL A 143 7.35 12.14 16.70
N TYR A 144 6.72 12.44 15.57
CA TYR A 144 6.75 13.74 14.93
C TYR A 144 5.41 14.46 15.08
N ARG A 145 5.47 15.79 15.20
CA ARG A 145 4.37 16.74 15.38
C ARG A 145 4.56 17.92 14.40
N PRO A 146 3.57 18.82 14.26
CA PRO A 146 3.68 19.96 13.36
C PRO A 146 4.92 20.85 13.62
N SER A 147 5.35 20.94 14.88
CA SER A 147 6.54 21.70 15.30
C SER A 147 7.87 21.15 14.75
N ASP A 148 7.92 19.88 14.35
CA ASP A 148 9.13 19.27 13.78
C ASP A 148 9.38 19.68 12.32
N GLY A 149 8.40 20.32 11.66
CA GLY A 149 8.53 20.80 10.30
C GLY A 149 8.65 19.68 9.26
N ASN A 150 9.54 19.86 8.28
CA ASN A 150 9.77 18.87 7.23
C ASN A 150 10.78 17.83 7.71
N VAL A 151 10.40 16.56 7.67
CA VAL A 151 11.25 15.41 7.98
C VAL A 151 11.80 14.85 6.67
N PRO A 152 13.11 14.99 6.40
CA PRO A 152 13.73 14.34 5.25
C PRO A 152 13.94 12.85 5.56
N ILE A 153 13.65 12.01 4.58
CA ILE A 153 13.90 10.57 4.61
C ILE A 153 14.92 10.27 3.51
N PRO A 154 16.20 10.12 3.87
CA PRO A 154 17.27 9.91 2.90
C PRO A 154 17.10 8.62 2.09
N LEU A 155 17.79 8.54 0.95
CA LEU A 155 17.87 7.32 0.15
C LEU A 155 18.35 6.15 1.01
N PHE A 156 17.84 4.95 0.70
CA PHE A 156 18.15 3.69 1.37
C PHE A 156 17.81 3.66 2.87
N THR A 157 17.10 4.66 3.39
CA THR A 157 16.62 4.66 4.77
C THR A 157 15.37 3.79 4.84
N VAL A 158 15.42 2.71 5.61
CA VAL A 158 14.24 1.90 5.88
C VAL A 158 13.35 2.69 6.83
N HIS A 159 12.10 2.90 6.45
CA HIS A 159 11.17 3.69 7.22
C HIS A 159 9.75 3.15 7.16
N GLU A 160 9.01 3.43 8.23
CA GLU A 160 7.58 3.16 8.36
C GLU A 160 6.97 4.24 9.24
N TRP A 161 5.71 4.62 8.98
CA TRP A 161 4.99 5.53 9.84
C TRP A 161 3.50 5.21 9.95
N GLY A 162 2.88 5.74 11.00
CA GLY A 162 1.46 5.65 11.25
C GLY A 162 1.01 6.63 12.32
N ARG A 163 -0.26 6.51 12.73
CA ARG A 163 -0.83 7.33 13.80
C ARG A 163 -0.18 7.04 15.15
N ALA A 164 0.35 8.07 15.82
CA ALA A 164 0.94 7.96 17.15
C ALA A 164 -0.07 7.38 18.17
N PRO A 165 0.31 6.37 18.98
CA PRO A 165 -0.60 5.72 19.91
C PRO A 165 -1.10 6.66 21.00
N GLU A 166 -0.34 7.69 21.37
CA GLU A 166 -0.76 8.70 22.34
C GLU A 166 -1.77 9.72 21.80
N GLN A 167 -2.08 9.69 20.50
CA GLN A 167 -3.08 10.57 19.93
C GLN A 167 -4.48 9.96 20.07
N GLU A 168 -5.18 10.33 21.12
CA GLU A 168 -6.53 9.82 21.42
C GLU A 168 -7.59 10.44 20.49
N GLU A 169 -7.54 11.75 20.28
CA GLU A 169 -8.55 12.49 19.52
C GLU A 169 -8.03 13.13 18.24
N GLY A 170 -8.97 13.44 17.33
CA GLY A 170 -8.73 14.15 16.08
C GLY A 170 -7.91 13.38 15.04
N ASP A 171 -8.01 13.83 13.80
CA ASP A 171 -7.28 13.22 12.68
C ASP A 171 -5.77 13.50 12.79
N LEU A 172 -4.96 12.53 12.37
CA LEU A 172 -3.59 12.78 11.94
C LEU A 172 -3.64 13.18 10.47
N ILE A 173 -3.09 14.35 10.14
CA ILE A 173 -2.99 14.84 8.76
C ILE A 173 -1.52 15.05 8.44
N VAL A 174 -1.07 14.50 7.32
CA VAL A 174 0.31 14.60 6.86
C VAL A 174 0.37 14.98 5.39
N ASP A 175 1.46 15.64 5.00
CA ASP A 175 1.82 15.82 3.60
C ASP A 175 3.06 14.98 3.29
N GLU A 176 3.02 14.22 2.19
CA GLU A 176 4.13 13.40 1.71
C GLU A 176 4.52 13.78 0.27
N TRP A 177 5.82 13.92 -0.01
CA TRP A 177 6.34 14.21 -1.34
C TRP A 177 7.77 13.73 -1.52
N THR A 178 8.29 13.80 -2.74
CA THR A 178 9.69 13.45 -3.04
C THR A 178 10.47 14.61 -3.62
N ALA A 179 11.80 14.57 -3.46
CA ALA A 179 12.74 15.36 -4.25
C ALA A 179 13.40 14.48 -5.33
N PRO A 180 13.44 14.92 -6.60
CA PRO A 180 12.81 16.15 -7.12
C PRO A 180 11.28 16.11 -7.02
N ALA A 181 10.66 17.29 -6.89
CA ALA A 181 9.21 17.46 -6.88
C ALA A 181 8.64 17.31 -8.30
N ASP A 182 8.73 16.11 -8.86
CA ASP A 182 8.40 15.78 -10.25
C ASP A 182 7.04 15.08 -10.38
N SER A 183 6.23 15.02 -9.31
CA SER A 183 4.97 14.27 -9.26
C SER A 183 5.12 12.74 -9.35
N PHE A 184 6.32 12.20 -9.20
CA PHE A 184 6.52 10.75 -9.19
C PHE A 184 5.86 10.07 -7.98
N LYS A 185 5.90 10.71 -6.79
CA LYS A 185 5.17 10.21 -5.61
C LYS A 185 3.65 10.18 -5.84
N ILE A 186 3.11 11.16 -6.58
CA ILE A 186 1.71 11.14 -7.02
C ILE A 186 1.46 9.93 -7.93
N ALA A 187 2.36 9.61 -8.86
CA ALA A 187 2.22 8.43 -9.72
C ALA A 187 2.07 7.14 -8.91
N PHE A 188 2.92 6.97 -7.88
CA PHE A 188 2.89 5.81 -6.99
C PHE A 188 1.54 5.69 -6.28
N PHE A 189 1.15 6.70 -5.51
CA PHE A 189 -0.09 6.63 -4.74
C PHE A 189 -1.33 6.53 -5.62
N ARG A 190 -1.35 7.14 -6.81
CA ARG A 190 -2.47 6.99 -7.75
C ARG A 190 -2.62 5.56 -8.21
N ASN A 191 -1.55 4.94 -8.71
CA ASN A 191 -1.62 3.57 -9.20
C ASN A 191 -1.92 2.57 -8.07
N LEU A 192 -1.32 2.77 -6.89
CA LEU A 192 -1.61 1.97 -5.70
C LEU A 192 -3.09 2.03 -5.32
N ASN A 193 -3.65 3.24 -5.15
CA ASN A 193 -5.03 3.39 -4.70
C ASN A 193 -6.05 2.99 -5.76
N SER A 194 -5.77 3.20 -7.05
CA SER A 194 -6.67 2.79 -8.13
C SER A 194 -6.70 1.28 -8.33
N VAL A 195 -5.57 0.58 -8.17
CA VAL A 195 -5.56 -0.90 -8.16
C VAL A 195 -6.33 -1.43 -6.95
N ILE A 196 -6.13 -0.86 -5.76
CA ILE A 196 -6.91 -1.24 -4.57
C ILE A 196 -8.41 -1.03 -4.86
N LEU A 197 -8.79 0.12 -5.41
CA LEU A 197 -10.18 0.40 -5.78
C LEU A 197 -10.73 -0.70 -6.72
N ASP A 198 -10.06 -0.98 -7.83
CA ASP A 198 -10.52 -1.95 -8.83
C ASP A 198 -10.66 -3.38 -8.27
N GLU A 199 -9.81 -3.76 -7.32
CA GLU A 199 -9.82 -5.12 -6.75
C GLU A 199 -10.72 -5.25 -5.51
N THR A 200 -11.21 -4.13 -4.95
CA THR A 200 -12.00 -4.13 -3.70
C THR A 200 -13.42 -3.54 -3.82
N SER A 201 -13.72 -2.80 -4.90
CA SER A 201 -14.84 -1.84 -4.88
C SER A 201 -16.09 -2.20 -5.68
N ASP A 202 -16.17 -3.33 -6.37
CA ASP A 202 -17.32 -3.54 -7.25
C ASP A 202 -18.55 -4.13 -6.54
N GLY A 203 -18.42 -4.74 -5.36
CA GLY A 203 -19.54 -5.36 -4.61
C GLY A 203 -20.35 -6.39 -5.44
N LYS A 204 -19.86 -6.71 -6.64
CA LYS A 204 -20.51 -7.47 -7.71
C LYS A 204 -19.59 -8.57 -8.21
N THR A 205 -18.31 -8.52 -7.87
CA THR A 205 -17.34 -9.53 -8.22
C THR A 205 -16.43 -9.76 -7.01
N PRO A 206 -16.21 -11.00 -6.56
CA PRO A 206 -15.27 -11.27 -5.48
C PRO A 206 -13.91 -10.62 -5.80
N PRO A 207 -13.15 -10.15 -4.80
CA PRO A 207 -11.72 -9.89 -5.00
C PRO A 207 -11.15 -11.11 -5.71
N ARG A 208 -10.39 -10.95 -6.79
CA ARG A 208 -9.80 -12.15 -7.46
C ARG A 208 -9.07 -13.02 -6.45
N SER A 209 -8.47 -12.37 -5.46
CA SER A 209 -7.90 -12.88 -4.21
C SER A 209 -6.94 -11.83 -3.65
N GLU A 210 -6.63 -11.92 -2.36
CA GLU A 210 -5.59 -11.09 -1.72
C GLU A 210 -4.22 -11.22 -2.40
N TRP A 211 -3.89 -12.43 -2.90
CA TRP A 211 -2.63 -12.68 -3.58
C TRP A 211 -2.54 -11.93 -4.91
N TRP A 212 -3.65 -11.79 -5.64
CA TRP A 212 -3.68 -11.07 -6.91
C TRP A 212 -3.48 -9.56 -6.73
N LEU A 213 -4.15 -8.96 -5.73
CA LEU A 213 -3.93 -7.56 -5.36
C LEU A 213 -2.47 -7.35 -4.96
N THR A 214 -1.94 -8.22 -4.11
CA THR A 214 -0.55 -8.16 -3.64
C THR A 214 0.45 -8.19 -4.79
N LEU A 215 0.26 -9.10 -5.75
CA LEU A 215 1.09 -9.19 -6.96
C LEU A 215 1.13 -7.85 -7.71
N GLN A 216 -0.03 -7.21 -7.91
CA GLN A 216 -0.09 -5.91 -8.60
C GLN A 216 0.61 -4.80 -7.82
N LEU A 217 0.43 -4.76 -6.50
CA LEU A 217 1.09 -3.78 -5.63
C LEU A 217 2.62 -3.95 -5.67
N TRP A 218 3.13 -5.18 -5.68
CA TRP A 218 4.56 -5.44 -5.82
C TRP A 218 5.14 -4.99 -7.17
N VAL A 219 4.40 -5.16 -8.27
CA VAL A 219 4.81 -4.60 -9.58
C VAL A 219 4.86 -3.07 -9.54
N ILE A 220 3.90 -2.42 -8.88
CA ILE A 220 3.87 -0.97 -8.68
C ILE A 220 5.08 -0.52 -7.85
N CYS A 221 5.31 -1.16 -6.69
CA CYS A 221 6.44 -0.90 -5.81
C CYS A 221 7.78 -0.97 -6.55
N HIS A 222 8.03 -2.05 -7.28
CA HIS A 222 9.24 -2.24 -8.09
C HIS A 222 9.42 -1.13 -9.13
N GLY A 223 8.35 -0.80 -9.88
CA GLY A 223 8.46 0.16 -10.98
C GLY A 223 8.45 1.62 -10.56
N LEU A 224 7.97 1.94 -9.35
CA LEU A 224 7.80 3.30 -8.84
C LEU A 224 8.60 3.56 -7.55
N ASP A 225 9.81 2.98 -7.47
CA ASP A 225 10.84 3.31 -6.47
C ASP A 225 10.39 3.13 -5.02
N ASN A 226 9.51 2.18 -4.71
CA ASN A 226 9.01 1.96 -3.36
C ASN A 226 9.32 0.53 -2.94
N TRP A 227 10.39 0.30 -2.19
CA TRP A 227 10.94 -1.02 -1.94
C TRP A 227 10.51 -1.57 -0.58
N PRO A 228 9.49 -2.44 -0.49
CA PRO A 228 9.09 -3.06 0.77
C PRO A 228 10.18 -3.96 1.35
N VAL A 229 10.25 -4.00 2.67
CA VAL A 229 11.15 -4.88 3.42
C VAL A 229 10.53 -6.27 3.56
N PHE A 230 11.16 -7.31 3.01
CA PHE A 230 10.66 -8.70 3.12
C PHE A 230 11.34 -9.53 4.21
N CYS A 231 12.49 -9.09 4.70
CA CYS A 231 13.22 -9.78 5.76
C CYS A 231 13.88 -8.79 6.72
N ARG A 232 14.13 -9.24 7.95
CA ARG A 232 14.89 -8.50 8.96
C ARG A 232 16.39 -8.81 8.83
N GLY A 233 17.23 -7.94 9.37
CA GLY A 233 18.68 -8.16 9.45
C GLY A 233 19.49 -7.06 8.78
N LEU A 234 20.70 -7.38 8.33
CA LEU A 234 21.61 -6.42 7.69
C LEU A 234 20.97 -5.85 6.41
N PHE A 235 21.09 -4.53 6.20
CA PHE A 235 20.46 -3.85 5.06
C PHE A 235 20.85 -4.47 3.70
N GLY A 236 22.11 -4.87 3.50
CA GLY A 236 22.53 -5.52 2.25
C GLY A 236 21.79 -6.83 1.95
N VAL A 237 21.39 -7.59 2.98
CA VAL A 237 20.58 -8.80 2.82
C VAL A 237 19.13 -8.43 2.48
N GLN A 238 18.56 -7.45 3.17
CA GLN A 238 17.22 -6.94 2.87
C GLN A 238 17.13 -6.46 1.43
N TRP A 239 18.10 -5.65 1.02
CA TRP A 239 18.24 -5.12 -0.32
C TRP A 239 18.25 -6.24 -1.35
N LEU A 240 19.13 -7.23 -1.20
CA LEU A 240 19.28 -8.34 -2.15
C LEU A 240 18.00 -9.16 -2.26
N VAL A 241 17.43 -9.57 -1.13
CA VAL A 241 16.20 -10.38 -1.08
C VAL A 241 15.06 -9.65 -1.77
N THR A 242 14.83 -8.38 -1.42
CA THR A 242 13.78 -7.57 -2.02
C THR A 242 13.98 -7.38 -3.52
N HIS A 243 15.20 -7.11 -3.98
CA HIS A 243 15.47 -6.88 -5.41
C HIS A 243 15.26 -8.13 -6.25
N VAL A 244 15.79 -9.27 -5.80
CA VAL A 244 15.61 -10.54 -6.51
C VAL A 244 14.13 -10.91 -6.55
N PHE A 245 13.45 -10.84 -5.41
CA PHE A 245 12.04 -11.19 -5.31
C PHE A 245 11.15 -10.29 -6.18
N LEU A 246 11.25 -8.97 -6.00
CA LEU A 246 10.41 -8.02 -6.74
C LEU A 246 10.77 -7.95 -8.22
N GLY A 247 12.04 -8.12 -8.58
CA GLY A 247 12.48 -8.19 -9.97
C GLY A 247 11.83 -9.37 -10.69
N LEU A 248 11.82 -10.56 -10.06
CA LEU A 248 11.13 -11.75 -10.60
C LEU A 248 9.62 -11.55 -10.68
N VAL A 249 9.00 -11.03 -9.62
CA VAL A 249 7.56 -10.72 -9.60
C VAL A 249 7.19 -9.73 -10.71
N ALA A 250 7.97 -8.66 -10.89
CA ALA A 250 7.74 -7.67 -11.92
C ALA A 250 7.94 -8.23 -13.33
N LEU A 251 8.98 -9.05 -13.53
CA LEU A 251 9.25 -9.71 -14.80
C LEU A 251 8.11 -10.64 -15.21
N VAL A 252 7.76 -11.61 -14.34
CA VAL A 252 6.70 -12.59 -14.61
C VAL A 252 5.34 -11.90 -14.66
N GLY A 253 5.07 -11.00 -13.71
CA GLY A 253 3.91 -10.12 -13.66
C GLY A 253 3.62 -9.42 -14.98
N SER A 254 4.66 -8.80 -15.53
CA SER A 254 4.57 -8.02 -16.77
C SER A 254 4.49 -8.88 -18.02
N ALA A 255 5.25 -9.98 -18.07
CA ALA A 255 5.35 -10.85 -19.25
C ALA A 255 4.16 -11.78 -19.42
N VAL A 256 3.69 -12.39 -18.32
CA VAL A 256 2.60 -13.38 -18.36
C VAL A 256 1.23 -12.71 -18.30
N TRP A 257 1.06 -11.78 -17.35
CA TRP A 257 -0.26 -11.20 -17.07
C TRP A 257 -0.43 -9.76 -17.57
N GLY A 258 0.64 -9.14 -18.06
CA GLY A 258 0.59 -7.77 -18.54
C GLY A 258 0.42 -6.75 -17.41
N LEU A 259 0.82 -7.07 -16.18
CA LEU A 259 0.81 -6.11 -15.08
C LEU A 259 1.77 -4.96 -15.38
N ARG A 260 1.45 -3.78 -14.86
CA ARG A 260 2.22 -2.55 -15.07
C ARG A 260 2.36 -1.82 -13.74
N ALA A 261 3.47 -1.12 -13.58
CA ALA A 261 3.68 -0.23 -12.44
C ALA A 261 2.88 1.07 -12.57
N ALA A 262 2.56 1.47 -13.79
CA ALA A 262 1.69 2.60 -14.08
C ALA A 262 0.72 2.26 -15.21
N TYR A 263 -0.55 2.52 -14.99
CA TYR A 263 -1.64 2.31 -15.94
C TYR A 263 -2.14 3.66 -16.48
N ASP A 264 -2.58 3.65 -17.74
CA ASP A 264 -3.02 4.85 -18.45
C ASP A 264 -4.32 5.41 -17.88
N GLU A 265 -5.17 4.53 -17.38
CA GLU A 265 -6.48 4.81 -16.79
C GLU A 265 -6.39 5.49 -15.42
N TYR A 266 -5.21 5.47 -14.80
CA TYR A 266 -4.98 6.03 -13.46
C TYR A 266 -4.08 7.27 -13.50
N THR A 267 -3.31 7.45 -14.57
CA THR A 267 -2.18 8.39 -14.62
C THR A 267 -2.40 9.46 -15.69
N ALA A 268 -2.46 10.73 -15.31
CA ALA A 268 -2.54 11.83 -16.28
C ALA A 268 -1.27 11.96 -17.13
N GLN A 269 -1.41 12.51 -18.34
CA GLN A 269 -0.32 12.56 -19.34
C GLN A 269 0.97 13.20 -18.81
N GLY A 270 0.87 14.34 -18.11
CA GLY A 270 2.06 15.01 -17.54
C GLY A 270 2.83 14.14 -16.53
N ILE A 271 2.14 13.24 -15.82
CA ILE A 271 2.78 12.29 -14.90
C ILE A 271 3.41 11.12 -15.67
N LYS A 272 2.77 10.64 -16.76
CA LYS A 272 3.37 9.61 -17.63
C LYS A 272 4.70 10.07 -18.20
N ASP A 273 4.79 11.34 -18.61
CA ASP A 273 6.02 11.92 -19.15
C ASP A 273 7.15 11.91 -18.11
N VAL A 274 6.83 12.18 -16.83
CA VAL A 274 7.78 12.08 -15.72
C VAL A 274 8.27 10.65 -15.53
N ILE A 275 7.36 9.66 -15.52
CA ILE A 275 7.72 8.25 -15.38
C ILE A 275 8.64 7.82 -16.52
N ARG A 276 8.32 8.20 -17.76
CA ARG A 276 9.14 7.89 -18.94
C ARG A 276 10.53 8.50 -18.81
N ALA A 277 10.63 9.78 -18.48
CA ALA A 277 11.92 10.44 -18.34
C ALA A 277 12.76 9.83 -17.20
N ALA A 278 12.14 9.49 -16.07
CA ALA A 278 12.82 8.81 -14.96
C ALA A 278 13.40 7.45 -15.36
N LYS A 279 12.71 6.68 -16.22
CA LYS A 279 13.22 5.42 -16.79
C LYS A 279 14.39 5.63 -17.74
N GLU A 280 14.38 6.73 -18.49
CA GLU A 280 15.45 7.09 -19.42
C GLU A 280 16.64 7.81 -18.75
N GLY A 281 16.60 8.01 -17.43
CA GLY A 281 17.63 8.78 -16.70
C GLY A 281 17.62 10.28 -17.02
N LYS A 282 16.52 10.81 -17.57
CA LYS A 282 16.35 12.21 -17.97
C LYS A 282 15.46 12.96 -16.96
N ARG A 283 15.69 14.27 -16.79
CA ARG A 283 14.77 15.16 -16.06
C ARG A 283 13.75 15.77 -17.02
N VAL A 284 12.46 15.73 -16.67
CA VAL A 284 11.43 16.51 -17.38
C VAL A 284 11.58 17.97 -16.96
N LYS A 285 11.83 18.87 -17.92
CA LYS A 285 11.60 20.30 -17.70
C LYS A 285 10.09 20.50 -17.59
N ARG A 286 9.59 20.97 -16.43
CA ARG A 286 8.21 21.48 -16.35
C ARG A 286 8.09 22.57 -17.41
N ARG A 287 7.13 22.47 -18.33
CA ARG A 287 6.72 23.63 -19.12
C ARG A 287 6.14 24.62 -18.13
N GLY A 288 6.74 25.80 -18.04
CA GLY A 288 6.20 26.90 -17.25
C GLY A 288 4.77 27.16 -17.70
N VAL A 289 3.88 27.26 -16.73
CA VAL A 289 2.62 27.97 -16.93
C VAL A 289 2.97 29.39 -16.51
N ASP A 290 3.15 30.26 -17.50
CA ASP A 290 3.10 31.70 -17.31
C ASP A 290 1.69 32.13 -16.87
#